data_AF-A0A934H3Q7-F1
#
_entry.id   AF-A0A934H3Q7-F1
#
_cell.length_a   1.000
_cell.length_b   1.000
_cell.length_c   1.000
_cell.angle_alpha   90.00
_cell.angle_beta   90.00
_cell.angle_gamma   90.00
#
_symmetry.space_group_name_H-M   'P 1'
#
loop_
_entity.id
_entity.type
_entity.pdbx_description
1 polymer ?
#
loop_
_entity_poly.entity_id
_entity_poly.type
_entity_poly.pdbx_seq_one_letter_code
_entity_poly.pdbx_strand_id
1 'polypeptide(L)'
;MAFIAVILYWCLDPLLGLRFLLVLLLSGYLNTGLKDFFHTPRPTIEQVWLATPPDGSYAFPSGHTQNAAVLWSYLAGHYRRWPSIAAAIVVIPLVALSRLYLGAHWPADVVGAIAIGIGLVWLALTLYRTWDRRSFSLPLWGQLALGVAVPLILFIVYPKTSQVTGAAAGMITGYALERRYVRFPVHVALWKQVVKVAIGLAVLVALQMLLEDYN
;
A
#
# COMPACT_ATOMS: atom_id res chain seq x y z
N MET A 1 -1.62 2.45 5.35
CA MET A 1 -0.61 2.51 4.26
C MET A 1 -1.11 3.27 3.03
N ALA A 2 -2.37 3.11 2.58
CA ALA A 2 -2.91 3.86 1.45
C ALA A 2 -2.75 5.39 1.58
N PHE A 3 -2.97 5.94 2.79
CA PHE A 3 -2.73 7.36 3.08
C PHE A 3 -1.31 7.85 2.75
N ILE A 4 -0.29 7.00 2.92
CA ILE A 4 1.09 7.36 2.59
C ILE A 4 1.25 7.49 1.08
N ALA A 5 0.64 6.60 0.30
CA ALA A 5 0.64 6.72 -1.16
C ALA A 5 -0.02 8.03 -1.62
N VAL A 6 -1.12 8.43 -0.97
CA VAL A 6 -1.79 9.72 -1.22
C VAL A 6 -0.89 10.90 -0.87
N ILE A 7 -0.18 10.86 0.26
CA ILE A 7 0.78 11.91 0.63
C ILE A 7 1.95 11.99 -0.37
N LEU A 8 2.52 10.85 -0.77
CA LEU A 8 3.57 10.81 -1.80
C LEU A 8 3.07 11.44 -3.11
N TYR A 9 1.82 11.16 -3.47
CA TYR A 9 1.18 11.67 -4.67
C TYR A 9 0.93 13.19 -4.62
N TRP A 10 0.37 13.72 -3.53
CA TRP A 10 0.03 15.14 -3.41
C TRP A 10 1.22 16.06 -3.12
N CYS A 11 2.22 15.56 -2.36
CA CYS A 11 3.25 16.41 -1.77
C CYS A 11 4.65 16.24 -2.36
N LEU A 12 4.94 15.12 -3.04
CA LEU A 12 6.28 14.80 -3.53
C LEU A 12 6.33 14.62 -5.04
N ASP A 13 5.69 13.59 -5.57
CA ASP A 13 5.63 13.30 -7.01
C ASP A 13 4.43 12.37 -7.30
N PRO A 14 3.46 12.78 -8.15
CA PRO A 14 2.32 11.96 -8.54
C PRO A 14 2.70 10.58 -9.10
N LEU A 15 3.78 10.50 -9.88
CA LEU A 15 4.27 9.25 -10.45
C LEU A 15 4.90 8.35 -9.38
N LEU A 16 5.58 8.93 -8.39
CA LEU A 16 6.09 8.20 -7.24
C LEU A 16 4.93 7.58 -6.44
N GLY A 17 3.91 8.39 -6.14
CA GLY A 17 2.71 7.94 -5.42
C GLY A 17 1.99 6.82 -6.17
N LEU A 18 1.78 6.98 -7.49
CA LEU A 18 1.13 5.96 -8.31
C LEU A 18 1.93 4.65 -8.33
N ARG A 19 3.24 4.72 -8.59
CA ARG A 19 4.12 3.54 -8.61
C ARG A 19 4.12 2.83 -7.26
N PHE A 20 4.22 3.58 -6.17
CA PHE A 20 4.15 3.02 -4.83
C PHE A 20 2.81 2.32 -4.57
N LEU A 21 1.69 2.91 -4.99
CA LEU A 21 0.38 2.29 -4.86
C LEU A 21 0.29 0.97 -5.64
N LEU A 22 0.81 0.90 -6.86
CA LEU A 22 0.79 -0.35 -7.64
C LEU A 22 1.52 -1.49 -6.91
N VAL A 23 2.64 -1.17 -6.22
CA VAL A 23 3.33 -2.14 -5.37
C VAL A 23 2.49 -2.53 -4.15
N LEU A 24 1.83 -1.55 -3.49
CA LEU A 24 0.91 -1.83 -2.38
C LEU A 24 -0.28 -2.70 -2.82
N LEU A 25 -0.81 -2.49 -4.02
CA LEU A 25 -1.90 -3.27 -4.59
C LEU A 25 -1.49 -4.72 -4.74
N LEU A 26 -0.37 -4.96 -5.44
CA LEU A 26 0.15 -6.30 -5.65
C LEU A 26 0.50 -6.98 -4.33
N SER A 27 1.09 -6.24 -3.40
CA SER A 27 1.41 -6.71 -2.04
C SER A 27 0.15 -7.12 -1.28
N GLY A 28 -0.89 -6.30 -1.26
CA GLY A 28 -2.15 -6.60 -0.56
C GLY A 28 -2.87 -7.82 -1.16
N TYR A 29 -2.90 -7.91 -2.48
CA TYR A 29 -3.49 -9.05 -3.19
C TYR A 29 -2.75 -10.35 -2.87
N LEU A 30 -1.42 -10.34 -2.93
CA LEU A 30 -0.59 -11.48 -2.56
C LEU A 30 -0.72 -11.84 -1.08
N ASN A 31 -0.72 -10.86 -0.18
CA ASN A 31 -0.87 -11.13 1.25
C ASN A 31 -2.17 -11.87 1.53
N THR A 32 -3.27 -11.41 0.93
CA THR A 32 -4.58 -12.02 1.17
C THR A 32 -4.66 -13.40 0.51
N GLY A 33 -4.21 -13.55 -0.73
CA GLY A 33 -4.18 -14.85 -1.41
C GLY A 33 -3.30 -15.88 -0.70
N LEU A 34 -2.15 -15.48 -0.17
CA LEU A 34 -1.28 -16.38 0.59
C LEU A 34 -1.88 -16.78 1.95
N LYS A 35 -2.69 -15.90 2.57
CA LYS A 35 -3.43 -16.25 3.79
C LYS A 35 -4.42 -17.39 3.54
N ASP A 36 -5.19 -17.28 2.47
CA ASP A 36 -6.17 -18.31 2.10
C ASP A 36 -5.53 -19.53 1.42
N PHE A 37 -4.28 -19.44 0.97
CA PHE A 37 -3.55 -20.60 0.47
C PHE A 37 -2.98 -21.44 1.62
N PHE A 38 -2.30 -20.80 2.58
CA PHE A 38 -1.58 -21.53 3.64
C PHE A 38 -2.45 -21.85 4.86
N HIS A 39 -3.51 -21.08 5.11
CA HIS A 39 -4.43 -21.27 6.24
C HIS A 39 -3.73 -21.43 7.60
N THR A 40 -2.56 -20.80 7.78
CA THR A 40 -1.75 -21.00 8.97
C THR A 40 -2.46 -20.47 10.22
N PRO A 41 -2.60 -21.29 11.28
CA PRO A 41 -3.22 -20.84 12.52
C PRO A 41 -2.31 -19.83 13.24
N ARG A 42 -2.92 -18.86 13.92
CA ARG A 42 -2.21 -17.90 14.76
C ARG A 42 -1.79 -18.52 16.09
N PRO A 43 -0.77 -17.97 16.78
CA PRO A 43 -0.45 -18.36 18.14
C PRO A 43 -1.65 -18.17 19.07
N THR A 44 -1.90 -19.13 19.95
CA THR A 44 -2.94 -19.07 20.99
C THR A 44 -2.36 -18.63 22.32
N ILE A 45 -3.21 -18.24 23.28
CA ILE A 45 -2.77 -17.80 24.62
C ILE A 45 -2.01 -18.89 25.40
N GLU A 46 -2.21 -20.16 25.03
CA GLU A 46 -1.45 -21.29 25.59
C GLU A 46 -0.01 -21.37 25.05
N GLN A 47 0.25 -20.74 23.89
CA GLN A 47 1.52 -20.81 23.17
C GLN A 47 2.39 -19.56 23.38
N VAL A 48 1.80 -18.42 23.77
CA VAL A 48 2.46 -17.12 23.87
C VAL A 48 1.94 -16.30 25.06
N TRP A 49 2.83 -15.46 25.62
CA TRP A 49 2.54 -14.61 26.78
C TRP A 49 1.43 -13.58 26.57
N LEU A 50 1.37 -13.01 25.36
CA LEU A 50 0.33 -12.10 24.93
C LEU A 50 -0.26 -12.70 23.65
N ALA A 51 -1.57 -12.96 23.64
CA ALA A 51 -2.28 -13.37 22.44
C ALA A 51 -3.31 -12.30 22.11
N THR A 52 -3.01 -11.49 21.09
CA THR A 52 -3.98 -10.55 20.49
C THR A 52 -4.19 -10.88 19.01
N PRO A 53 -4.67 -12.10 18.68
CA PRO A 53 -5.00 -12.43 17.31
C PRO A 53 -6.15 -11.51 16.86
N PRO A 54 -6.02 -10.76 15.75
CA PRO A 54 -7.17 -10.09 15.16
C PRO A 54 -8.15 -11.15 14.65
N ASP A 55 -9.44 -10.93 14.89
CA ASP A 55 -10.49 -11.86 14.53
C ASP A 55 -10.51 -12.17 13.02
N GLY A 56 -10.64 -13.45 12.67
CA GLY A 56 -11.05 -13.89 11.33
C GLY A 56 -9.98 -13.91 10.22
N SER A 57 -8.68 -13.79 10.51
CA SER A 57 -7.62 -13.89 9.46
C SER A 57 -6.47 -14.84 9.81
N TYR A 58 -5.94 -15.55 8.81
CA TYR A 58 -4.80 -16.47 8.96
C TYR A 58 -3.49 -15.75 9.29
N ALA A 59 -2.52 -16.48 9.85
CA ALA A 59 -1.27 -15.94 10.35
C ALA A 59 -0.30 -15.57 9.22
N PHE A 60 0.06 -16.52 8.36
CA PHE A 60 1.02 -16.31 7.29
C PHE A 60 0.40 -15.59 6.08
N PRO A 61 1.07 -14.60 5.46
CA PRO A 61 2.16 -13.78 5.99
C PRO A 61 1.64 -12.62 6.85
N SER A 62 2.48 -12.06 7.72
CA SER A 62 2.12 -10.88 8.52
C SER A 62 1.87 -9.64 7.65
N GLY A 63 0.64 -9.13 7.63
CA GLY A 63 0.26 -7.95 6.84
C GLY A 63 0.96 -6.66 7.32
N HIS A 64 1.11 -6.46 8.63
CA HIS A 64 1.82 -5.30 9.18
C HIS A 64 3.30 -5.31 8.80
N THR A 65 3.95 -6.48 8.94
CA THR A 65 5.35 -6.66 8.60
C THR A 65 5.57 -6.50 7.09
N GLN A 66 4.71 -7.08 6.25
CA GLN A 66 4.80 -6.96 4.81
C GLN A 66 4.60 -5.51 4.35
N ASN A 67 3.64 -4.79 4.94
CA ASN A 67 3.41 -3.37 4.68
C ASN A 67 4.62 -2.50 5.04
N ALA A 68 5.23 -2.74 6.20
CA ALA A 68 6.46 -2.06 6.60
C ALA A 68 7.62 -2.38 5.65
N ALA A 69 7.79 -3.64 5.28
CA ALA A 69 8.81 -4.07 4.32
C ALA A 69 8.63 -3.37 2.97
N VAL A 70 7.41 -3.34 2.42
CA VAL A 70 7.13 -2.65 1.16
C VAL A 70 7.42 -1.16 1.26
N LEU A 71 6.88 -0.46 2.26
CA LEU A 71 7.07 0.99 2.39
C LEU A 71 8.54 1.37 2.52
N TRP A 72 9.22 0.82 3.52
CA TRP A 72 10.55 1.29 3.87
C TRP A 72 11.60 0.84 2.87
N SER A 73 11.49 -0.37 2.32
CA SER A 73 12.37 -0.81 1.24
C SER A 73 12.12 -0.03 -0.05
N TYR A 74 10.88 0.37 -0.33
CA TYR A 74 10.58 1.21 -1.50
C TYR A 74 11.25 2.58 -1.38
N LEU A 75 11.10 3.25 -0.23
CA LEU A 75 11.76 4.54 0.02
C LEU A 75 13.29 4.41 0.00
N ALA A 76 13.84 3.37 0.63
CA ALA A 76 15.29 3.11 0.62
C ALA A 76 15.82 2.85 -0.81
N GLY A 77 15.11 2.04 -1.60
CA GLY A 77 15.50 1.71 -2.97
C GLY A 77 15.32 2.85 -3.96
N HIS A 78 14.31 3.70 -3.77
CA HIS A 78 14.01 4.86 -4.60
C HIS A 78 14.98 6.02 -4.33
N TYR A 79 15.10 6.45 -3.07
CA TYR A 79 15.95 7.59 -2.72
C TYR A 79 17.43 7.23 -2.63
N ARG A 80 17.76 5.98 -2.24
CA ARG A 80 19.13 5.48 -2.08
C ARG A 80 20.00 6.37 -1.16
N ARG A 81 19.38 7.01 -0.18
CA ARG A 81 20.07 7.87 0.81
C ARG A 81 20.15 7.19 2.17
N TRP A 82 21.21 7.49 2.91
CA TRP A 82 21.46 6.86 4.21
C TRP A 82 20.27 6.95 5.19
N PRO A 83 19.57 8.09 5.35
CA PRO A 83 18.41 8.16 6.24
C PRO A 83 17.28 7.19 5.86
N SER A 84 16.99 7.03 4.56
CA SER A 84 15.96 6.09 4.08
C SER A 84 16.36 4.63 4.28
N ILE A 85 17.65 4.31 4.12
CA ILE A 85 18.19 2.96 4.34
C ILE A 85 18.19 2.63 5.83
N ALA A 86 18.67 3.55 6.67
CA ALA A 86 18.67 3.41 8.12
C ALA A 86 17.25 3.20 8.66
N ALA A 87 16.27 3.98 8.17
CA ALA A 87 14.88 3.81 8.53
C ALA A 87 14.35 2.42 8.15
N ALA A 88 14.70 1.87 6.98
CA ALA A 88 14.31 0.51 6.62
C ALA A 88 14.94 -0.56 7.52
N ILE A 89 16.23 -0.43 7.83
CA ILE A 89 16.96 -1.36 8.69
C ILE A 89 16.41 -1.35 10.13
N VAL A 90 15.89 -0.21 10.60
CA VAL A 90 15.36 -0.09 11.96
C VAL A 90 13.87 -0.42 12.04
N VAL A 91 13.04 0.17 11.18
CA VAL A 91 11.58 0.09 11.33
C VAL A 91 11.03 -1.26 10.93
N ILE A 92 11.59 -1.93 9.91
CA ILE A 92 11.11 -3.25 9.48
C ILE A 92 11.28 -4.29 10.62
N PRO A 93 12.46 -4.44 11.25
CA PRO A 93 12.60 -5.32 12.40
C PRO A 93 11.76 -4.92 13.60
N LEU A 94 11.63 -3.63 13.93
CA LEU A 94 10.78 -3.18 15.04
C LEU A 94 9.32 -3.58 14.84
N VAL A 95 8.80 -3.42 13.63
CA VAL A 95 7.43 -3.86 13.30
C VAL A 95 7.33 -5.39 13.41
N ALA A 96 8.29 -6.14 12.86
CA ALA A 96 8.30 -7.60 12.96
C ALA A 96 8.33 -8.07 14.43
N LEU A 97 9.22 -7.53 15.24
CA LEU A 97 9.35 -7.84 16.65
C LEU A 97 8.07 -7.49 17.42
N SER A 98 7.42 -6.37 17.10
CA SER A 98 6.13 -6.03 17.72
C SER A 98 5.05 -7.11 17.48
N ARG A 99 5.10 -7.80 16.32
CA ARG A 99 4.12 -8.85 15.98
C ARG A 99 4.40 -10.15 16.70
N LEU A 100 5.67 -10.45 16.94
CA LEU A 100 6.09 -11.57 17.77
C LEU A 100 5.80 -11.31 19.25
N TYR A 101 6.09 -10.09 19.73
CA TYR A 101 5.87 -9.69 21.12
C TYR A 101 4.39 -9.75 21.52
N LEU A 102 3.49 -9.29 20.64
CA LEU A 102 2.04 -9.40 20.85
C LEU A 102 1.46 -10.80 20.59
N GLY A 103 2.32 -11.77 20.25
CA GLY A 103 1.94 -13.14 19.90
C GLY A 103 0.93 -13.23 18.76
N ALA A 104 0.92 -12.24 17.86
CA ALA A 104 -0.02 -12.20 16.75
C ALA A 104 0.43 -13.12 15.59
N HIS A 105 1.71 -13.46 15.52
CA HIS A 105 2.36 -14.13 14.40
C HIS A 105 3.51 -15.02 14.85
N TRP A 106 3.79 -16.07 14.08
CA TRP A 106 4.99 -16.90 14.20
C TRP A 106 6.21 -16.20 13.58
N PRO A 107 7.44 -16.58 13.98
CA PRO A 107 8.67 -16.10 13.34
C PRO A 107 8.68 -16.31 11.82
N ALA A 108 8.15 -17.43 11.34
CA ALA A 108 8.05 -17.71 9.90
C ALA A 108 7.13 -16.72 9.17
N ASP A 109 6.03 -16.27 9.79
CA ASP A 109 5.08 -15.32 9.21
C ASP A 109 5.72 -13.95 8.97
N VAL A 110 6.56 -13.50 9.91
CA VAL A 110 7.22 -12.20 9.81
C VAL A 110 8.41 -12.26 8.86
N VAL A 111 9.20 -13.34 8.87
CA VAL A 111 10.32 -13.53 7.93
C VAL A 111 9.80 -13.65 6.50
N GLY A 112 8.76 -14.46 6.27
CA GLY A 112 8.12 -14.59 4.97
C GLY A 112 7.54 -13.26 4.47
N ALA A 113 6.87 -12.51 5.35
CA ALA A 113 6.35 -11.17 5.04
C ALA A 113 7.45 -10.18 4.61
N ILE A 114 8.61 -10.20 5.28
CA ILE A 114 9.77 -9.37 4.91
C ILE A 114 10.29 -9.77 3.52
N ALA A 115 10.51 -11.07 3.29
CA ALA A 115 11.01 -11.58 2.02
C ALA A 115 10.08 -11.22 0.85
N ILE A 116 8.77 -11.42 1.02
CA ILE A 116 7.75 -11.06 0.03
C ILE A 116 7.78 -9.56 -0.23
N GLY A 117 7.74 -8.73 0.82
CA GLY A 117 7.69 -7.28 0.67
C GLY A 117 8.93 -6.71 -0.04
N ILE A 118 10.13 -7.13 0.37
CA ILE A 118 11.39 -6.70 -0.25
C ILE A 118 11.49 -7.21 -1.69
N GLY A 119 11.12 -8.47 -1.95
CA GLY A 119 11.14 -9.05 -3.29
C GLY A 119 10.23 -8.31 -4.27
N LEU A 120 9.02 -7.95 -3.83
CA LEU A 120 8.08 -7.16 -4.63
C LEU A 120 8.62 -5.78 -4.96
N VAL A 121 9.20 -5.08 -3.97
CA VAL A 121 9.81 -3.78 -4.19
C VAL A 121 10.98 -3.87 -5.16
N TRP A 122 11.85 -4.87 -4.99
CA TRP A 122 12.99 -5.08 -5.88
C TRP A 122 12.55 -5.31 -7.32
N LEU A 123 11.55 -6.18 -7.52
CA LEU A 123 10.97 -6.45 -8.84
C LEU A 123 10.36 -5.17 -9.42
N ALA A 124 9.54 -4.45 -8.65
CA ALA A 124 8.89 -3.24 -9.11
C ALA A 124 9.89 -2.14 -9.50
N LEU A 125 10.89 -1.87 -8.68
CA LEU A 125 11.92 -0.88 -9.00
C LEU A 125 12.73 -1.27 -10.23
N THR A 126 12.96 -2.57 -10.46
CA THR A 126 13.64 -3.07 -11.66
C THR A 126 12.77 -2.84 -12.91
N LEU A 127 11.48 -3.17 -12.85
CA LEU A 127 10.53 -2.92 -13.93
C LEU A 127 10.33 -1.41 -14.20
N TYR A 128 10.36 -0.58 -13.16
CA TYR A 128 10.22 0.87 -13.31
C TYR A 128 11.42 1.55 -13.99
N ARG A 129 12.59 0.90 -14.05
CA ARG A 129 13.74 1.41 -14.81
C ARG A 129 13.51 1.33 -16.31
N THR A 130 12.81 0.31 -16.78
CA THR A 130 12.46 0.12 -18.20
C THR A 130 11.11 0.74 -18.56
N TRP A 131 10.32 1.15 -17.56
CA TRP A 131 9.03 1.82 -17.76
C TRP A 131 9.21 3.25 -18.28
N ASP A 132 9.07 3.43 -19.60
CA ASP A 132 9.02 4.76 -20.24
C ASP A 132 7.72 5.50 -19.85
N ARG A 133 7.83 6.78 -19.49
CA ARG A 133 6.69 7.68 -19.24
C ARG A 133 5.74 7.80 -20.45
N ARG A 134 6.21 7.45 -21.66
CA ARG A 134 5.37 7.33 -22.87
C ARG A 134 4.43 6.12 -22.87
N SER A 135 4.57 5.17 -21.93
CA SER A 135 3.71 3.98 -21.84
C SER A 135 2.24 4.29 -21.56
N PHE A 136 1.92 5.51 -21.15
CA PHE A 136 0.53 6.02 -21.12
C PHE A 136 0.16 6.69 -22.47
N SER A 137 0.36 5.97 -23.58
CA SER A 137 -0.09 6.40 -24.92
C SER A 137 -1.60 6.23 -25.12
N LEU A 138 -2.28 5.57 -24.17
CA LEU A 138 -3.73 5.39 -24.22
C LEU A 138 -4.47 6.73 -24.12
N PRO A 139 -5.57 6.92 -24.87
CA PRO A 139 -6.46 8.06 -24.68
C PRO A 139 -7.06 8.04 -23.26
N LEU A 140 -7.52 9.19 -22.77
CA LEU A 140 -8.06 9.33 -21.41
C LEU A 140 -9.11 8.27 -21.08
N TRP A 141 -10.07 8.03 -21.97
CA TRP A 141 -11.11 7.04 -21.76
C TRP A 141 -10.55 5.63 -21.55
N GLY A 142 -9.44 5.27 -22.23
CA GLY A 142 -8.77 3.99 -22.05
C GLY A 142 -8.07 3.88 -20.70
N GLN A 143 -7.47 4.98 -20.23
CA GLN A 143 -6.87 5.03 -18.89
C GLN A 143 -7.94 4.92 -17.79
N LEU A 144 -9.08 5.58 -17.96
CA LEU A 144 -10.21 5.49 -17.04
C LEU A 144 -10.83 4.08 -17.04
N ALA A 145 -11.03 3.50 -18.23
CA ALA A 145 -11.54 2.15 -18.38
C ALA A 145 -10.63 1.13 -17.67
N LEU A 146 -9.32 1.19 -17.88
CA LEU A 146 -8.37 0.32 -17.17
C LEU A 146 -8.35 0.60 -15.66
N GLY A 147 -8.39 1.87 -15.26
CA GLY A 147 -8.42 2.29 -13.87
C GLY A 147 -9.63 1.77 -13.10
N VAL A 148 -10.76 1.52 -13.77
CA VAL A 148 -11.95 0.92 -13.14
C VAL A 148 -11.99 -0.59 -13.35
N ALA A 149 -11.82 -1.07 -14.58
CA ALA A 149 -12.02 -2.47 -14.93
C ALA A 149 -11.00 -3.38 -14.26
N VAL A 150 -9.71 -3.03 -14.22
CA VAL A 150 -8.69 -3.91 -13.62
C VAL A 150 -8.93 -4.08 -12.12
N PRO A 151 -9.08 -3.02 -11.31
CA PRO A 151 -9.37 -3.21 -9.89
C PRO A 151 -10.73 -3.85 -9.63
N LEU A 152 -11.74 -3.59 -10.47
CA LEU A 152 -13.06 -4.24 -10.36
C LEU A 152 -12.96 -5.75 -10.62
N ILE A 153 -12.24 -6.18 -11.65
CA ILE A 153 -12.02 -7.60 -11.94
C ILE A 153 -11.27 -8.25 -10.76
N LEU A 154 -10.21 -7.61 -10.25
CA LEU A 154 -9.49 -8.12 -9.08
C LEU A 154 -10.37 -8.23 -7.84
N PHE A 155 -11.28 -7.27 -7.63
CA PHE A 155 -12.27 -7.32 -6.55
C PHE A 155 -13.25 -8.49 -6.73
N ILE A 156 -13.77 -8.71 -7.94
CA ILE A 156 -14.68 -9.82 -8.24
C ILE A 156 -13.98 -11.16 -8.00
N VAL A 157 -12.73 -11.30 -8.44
CA VAL A 157 -11.94 -12.53 -8.23
C VAL A 157 -11.66 -12.74 -6.75
N TYR A 158 -11.41 -11.67 -6.00
CA TYR A 158 -11.03 -11.76 -4.60
C TYR A 158 -11.66 -10.65 -3.72
N PRO A 159 -12.93 -10.80 -3.30
CA PRO A 159 -13.70 -9.73 -2.65
C PRO A 159 -13.10 -9.20 -1.35
N LYS A 160 -12.34 -10.04 -0.62
CA LYS A 160 -11.61 -9.64 0.60
C LYS A 160 -10.57 -8.54 0.37
N THR A 161 -10.23 -8.22 -0.89
CA THR A 161 -9.28 -7.15 -1.27
C THR A 161 -9.94 -5.80 -1.55
N SER A 162 -11.24 -5.64 -1.25
CA SER A 162 -12.06 -4.45 -1.53
C SER A 162 -11.40 -3.10 -1.24
N GLN A 163 -10.75 -2.96 -0.08
CA GLN A 163 -10.08 -1.71 0.31
C GLN A 163 -8.91 -1.38 -0.63
N VAL A 164 -8.14 -2.38 -1.02
CA VAL A 164 -6.94 -2.22 -1.85
C VAL A 164 -7.31 -1.98 -3.30
N THR A 165 -8.30 -2.72 -3.83
CA THR A 165 -8.81 -2.54 -5.19
C THR A 165 -9.58 -1.22 -5.34
N GLY A 166 -10.34 -0.80 -4.32
CA GLY A 166 -11.00 0.51 -4.30
C GLY A 166 -10.01 1.67 -4.32
N ALA A 167 -8.99 1.62 -3.46
CA ALA A 167 -7.91 2.63 -3.44
C ALA A 167 -7.17 2.68 -4.79
N ALA A 168 -6.93 1.53 -5.41
CA ALA A 168 -6.33 1.45 -6.72
C ALA A 168 -7.18 2.11 -7.81
N ALA A 169 -8.48 1.83 -7.81
CA ALA A 169 -9.40 2.40 -8.78
C ALA A 169 -9.41 3.93 -8.69
N GLY A 170 -9.57 4.46 -7.47
CA GLY A 170 -9.59 5.91 -7.24
C GLY A 170 -8.29 6.60 -7.64
N MET A 171 -7.13 6.01 -7.34
CA MET A 171 -5.85 6.65 -7.61
C MET A 171 -5.40 6.54 -9.07
N ILE A 172 -5.69 5.43 -9.76
CA ILE A 172 -5.38 5.29 -11.20
C ILE A 172 -6.25 6.24 -12.03
N THR A 173 -7.56 6.25 -11.76
CA THR A 173 -8.50 7.16 -12.44
C THR A 173 -8.20 8.63 -12.08
N GLY A 174 -7.96 8.91 -10.80
CA GLY A 174 -7.56 10.22 -10.30
C GLY A 174 -6.28 10.74 -10.96
N TYR A 175 -5.25 9.89 -11.11
CA TYR A 175 -4.02 10.26 -11.82
C TYR A 175 -4.27 10.60 -13.30
N ALA A 176 -5.12 9.83 -13.98
CA ALA A 176 -5.44 10.09 -15.39
C ALA A 176 -6.15 11.44 -15.57
N LEU A 177 -7.10 11.76 -14.70
CA LEU A 177 -7.82 13.04 -14.71
C LEU A 177 -6.91 14.22 -14.33
N GLU A 178 -6.12 14.07 -13.26
CA GLU A 178 -5.20 15.10 -12.76
C GLU A 178 -4.20 15.51 -13.84
N ARG A 179 -3.56 14.54 -14.50
CA ARG A 179 -2.56 14.81 -15.54
C ARG A 179 -3.15 15.51 -16.76
N ARG A 180 -4.43 15.22 -17.09
CA ARG A 180 -5.11 15.79 -18.26
C ARG A 180 -5.65 17.19 -18.01
N TYR A 181 -6.29 17.42 -16.88
CA TYR A 181 -7.09 18.64 -16.64
C TYR A 181 -6.50 19.59 -15.59
N VAL A 182 -5.85 19.06 -14.55
CA VAL A 182 -5.48 19.86 -13.37
C VAL A 182 -4.01 20.25 -13.39
N ARG A 183 -3.10 19.29 -13.63
CA ARG A 183 -1.63 19.47 -13.60
C ARG A 183 -1.16 20.24 -12.37
N PHE A 184 -1.47 19.69 -11.21
CA PHE A 184 -1.35 20.43 -9.96
C PHE A 184 0.12 20.68 -9.57
N PRO A 185 0.47 21.88 -9.08
CA PRO A 185 1.82 22.16 -8.61
C PRO A 185 2.10 21.46 -7.27
N VAL A 186 3.06 20.53 -7.31
CA VAL A 186 3.50 19.73 -6.16
C VAL A 186 4.44 20.54 -5.24
N HIS A 187 5.29 21.37 -5.82
CA HIS A 187 6.22 22.24 -5.10
C HIS A 187 5.55 23.55 -4.70
N VAL A 188 5.01 23.58 -3.48
CA VAL A 188 4.47 24.79 -2.84
C VAL A 188 5.03 24.91 -1.42
N ALA A 189 4.88 26.09 -0.80
CA ALA A 189 5.28 26.29 0.60
C ALA A 189 4.69 25.23 1.54
N LEU A 190 5.44 24.84 2.57
CA LEU A 190 5.07 23.75 3.50
C LEU A 190 3.66 23.92 4.08
N TRP A 191 3.28 25.14 4.48
CA TRP A 191 1.94 25.41 5.03
C TRP A 191 0.84 25.13 4.00
N LYS A 192 1.07 25.39 2.71
CA LYS A 192 0.13 25.06 1.63
C LYS A 192 0.04 23.54 1.44
N GLN A 193 1.14 22.80 1.62
CA GLN A 193 1.10 21.33 1.62
C GLN A 193 0.28 20.79 2.79
N VAL A 194 0.47 21.34 4.00
CA VAL A 194 -0.31 20.96 5.19
C VAL A 194 -1.80 21.22 4.98
N VAL A 195 -2.17 22.41 4.48
CA VAL A 195 -3.58 22.75 4.18
C VAL A 195 -4.17 21.81 3.13
N LYS A 196 -3.45 21.51 2.05
CA LYS A 196 -3.90 20.56 1.02
C LYS A 196 -4.21 19.18 1.61
N VAL A 197 -3.29 18.64 2.43
CA VAL A 197 -3.47 17.35 3.10
C VAL A 197 -4.65 17.39 4.08
N ALA A 198 -4.77 18.46 4.87
CA ALA A 198 -5.85 18.61 5.84
C ALA A 198 -7.22 18.64 5.16
N ILE A 199 -7.38 19.43 4.09
CA ILE A 199 -8.62 19.49 3.31
C ILE A 199 -8.92 18.14 2.68
N GLY A 200 -7.93 17.50 2.05
CA GLY A 200 -8.10 16.20 1.40
C GLY A 200 -8.51 15.10 2.37
N LEU A 201 -7.90 15.05 3.55
CA LEU A 201 -8.28 14.10 4.61
C LEU A 201 -9.67 14.41 5.18
N ALA A 202 -10.00 15.68 5.39
CA ALA A 202 -11.32 16.07 5.89
C ALA A 202 -12.45 15.65 4.92
N VAL A 203 -12.25 15.86 3.61
CA VAL A 203 -13.21 15.40 2.58
C VAL A 203 -13.33 13.89 2.58
N LEU A 204 -12.21 13.15 2.68
CA LEU A 204 -12.24 11.70 2.68
C LEU A 204 -12.94 11.12 3.92
N VAL A 205 -12.69 11.69 5.10
CA VAL A 205 -13.38 11.32 6.34
C VAL A 205 -14.88 11.64 6.25
N ALA A 206 -15.24 12.81 5.74
CA ALA A 206 -16.64 13.19 5.55
C ALA A 206 -17.37 12.23 4.60
N LEU A 207 -16.73 11.84 3.49
CA LEU A 207 -17.27 10.84 2.57
C LEU A 207 -17.40 9.46 3.23
N GLN A 208 -16.42 9.05 4.05
CA GLN A 208 -16.48 7.79 4.77
C GLN A 208 -17.65 7.78 5.75
N MET A 209 -17.82 8.82 6.57
CA MET A 209 -18.94 8.96 7.50
C MET A 209 -20.28 8.91 6.75
N LEU A 210 -20.40 9.68 5.66
CA LEU A 210 -21.60 9.68 4.82
C LEU A 210 -21.92 8.33 4.18
N LEU A 211 -20.93 7.45 3.98
CA LEU A 211 -21.15 6.11 3.41
C LEU A 211 -21.40 5.05 4.50
N GLU A 212 -20.82 5.24 5.69
CA GLU A 212 -21.09 4.39 6.86
C GLU A 212 -22.51 4.60 7.38
N ASP A 213 -23.04 5.82 7.33
CA ASP A 213 -24.43 6.13 7.73
C ASP A 213 -25.51 5.43 6.87
N TYR A 214 -25.13 4.79 5.74
CA TYR A 214 -26.03 4.05 4.85
C TYR A 214 -25.91 2.52 4.94
N ASN A 215 -25.03 1.97 5.80
CA ASN A 215 -24.87 0.52 6.02
C ASN A 215 -25.34 0.10 7.42
#